data_AF-A0A3M3WRZ6-F1
#
_entry.id   AF-A0A3M3WRZ6-F1
#
_cell.length_a   1.000
_cell.length_b   1.000
_cell.length_c   1.000
_cell.angle_alpha   90.00
_cell.angle_beta   90.00
_cell.angle_gamma   90.00
#
_symmetry.space_group_name_H-M   'P 1'
#
loop_
_entity.id
_entity.type
_entity.pdbx_description
1 polymer ?
#
loop_
_entity_poly.entity_id
_entity_poly.type
_entity_poly.pdbx_seq_one_letter_code
_entity_poly.pdbx_strand_id
1 'polypeptide(L)'
;MIKSMFASSKTDLIDISKSQNKINELMLGLIQEIITLNTMSYSFLAAVIGELEQRAKSGWTDSEGRFQELSETGQQFAGKAHDIFCKIAEGSKSTQTRIDLNKQDIDNLKNDFIAKAEVVQQSRQDIDNIKSVLTHKTAVVAKQSKDIGQIHSVLESKTERLASIDKLLETKSERLSSIDKLLASKADRLASIDKLLEEKSTVDQSQDMAIKQILQALEDGQRLDQQRVLEIHSLSQALEAQTERTSAAINVLQAGQAKAVRGVYAASTVAVISAGVTGLRLLGVL
;
A
#
# COMPACT_ATOMS: atom_id res chain seq x y z
N MET A 1 35.85 -45.81 7.41
CA MET A 1 36.03 -47.02 8.23
C MET A 1 34.82 -47.40 9.08
N ILE A 2 34.14 -46.46 9.76
CA ILE A 2 33.03 -46.79 10.68
C ILE A 2 31.76 -47.31 9.95
N LYS A 3 31.43 -46.80 8.75
CA LYS A 3 30.25 -47.26 7.98
C LYS A 3 30.32 -48.72 7.50
N SER A 4 31.51 -49.27 7.22
CA SER A 4 31.62 -50.66 6.74
C SER A 4 31.53 -51.68 7.87
N MET A 5 31.95 -51.33 9.09
CA MET A 5 31.83 -52.21 10.26
C MET A 5 30.38 -52.40 10.70
N PHE A 6 29.55 -51.35 10.63
CA PHE A 6 28.11 -51.46 10.94
C PHE A 6 27.30 -52.16 9.83
N ALA A 7 27.74 -52.06 8.58
CA ALA A 7 27.12 -52.81 7.48
C ALA A 7 27.39 -54.32 7.60
N SER A 8 28.63 -54.72 7.96
CA SER A 8 28.99 -56.12 8.25
C SER A 8 28.15 -56.67 9.40
N SER A 9 28.11 -55.96 10.54
CA SER A 9 27.36 -56.39 11.72
C SER A 9 25.86 -56.57 11.48
N LYS A 10 25.25 -55.70 10.66
CA LYS A 10 23.82 -55.82 10.30
C LYS A 10 23.55 -57.02 9.40
N THR A 11 24.49 -57.37 8.53
CA THR A 11 24.37 -58.52 7.61
C THR A 11 24.57 -59.82 8.39
N ASP A 12 25.58 -59.87 9.26
CA ASP A 12 25.82 -61.00 10.17
C ASP A 12 24.62 -61.27 11.09
N LEU A 13 23.96 -60.23 11.61
CA LEU A 13 22.74 -60.35 12.43
C LEU A 13 21.57 -60.95 11.65
N ILE A 14 21.43 -60.59 10.37
CA ILE A 14 20.38 -61.14 9.49
C ILE A 14 20.66 -62.63 9.21
N ASP A 15 21.91 -62.99 8.97
CA ASP A 15 22.29 -64.38 8.65
C ASP A 15 22.23 -65.29 9.89
N ILE A 16 22.60 -64.79 11.07
CA ILE A 16 22.39 -65.48 12.35
C ILE A 16 20.90 -65.69 12.61
N SER A 17 20.06 -64.68 12.37
CA SER A 17 18.60 -64.79 12.55
C SER A 17 17.99 -65.83 11.59
N LYS A 18 18.43 -65.87 10.33
CA LYS A 18 17.98 -66.89 9.38
C LYS A 18 18.41 -68.31 9.80
N SER A 19 19.65 -68.47 10.27
CA SER A 19 20.17 -69.74 10.76
C SER A 19 19.40 -70.24 11.99
N GLN A 20 19.14 -69.36 12.96
CA GLN A 20 18.33 -69.68 14.13
C GLN A 20 16.89 -70.07 13.77
N ASN A 21 16.26 -69.37 12.82
CA ASN A 21 14.93 -69.77 12.33
C ASN A 21 14.95 -71.16 11.69
N LYS A 22 16.00 -71.51 10.95
CA LYS A 22 16.13 -72.83 10.33
C LYS A 22 16.31 -73.95 11.35
N ILE A 23 17.12 -73.71 12.38
CA ILE A 23 17.31 -74.64 13.50
C ILE A 23 15.99 -74.84 14.26
N ASN A 24 15.24 -73.77 14.48
CA ASN A 24 13.94 -73.83 15.14
C ASN A 24 12.90 -74.62 14.33
N GLU A 25 12.86 -74.47 13.00
CA GLU A 25 12.00 -75.29 12.13
C GLU A 25 12.33 -76.79 12.23
N LEU A 26 13.61 -77.16 12.19
CA LEU A 26 14.06 -78.54 12.30
C LEU A 26 13.74 -79.13 13.68
N MET A 27 13.96 -78.37 14.75
CA MET A 27 13.58 -78.73 16.12
C MET A 27 12.08 -78.98 16.24
N LEU A 28 11.24 -78.12 15.64
CA LEU A 28 9.79 -78.29 15.66
C LEU A 28 9.34 -79.59 14.97
N GLY A 29 9.93 -79.91 13.81
CA GLY A 29 9.64 -81.15 13.09
C GLY A 29 10.01 -82.40 13.88
N LEU A 30 11.19 -82.39 14.53
CA LEU A 30 11.68 -83.52 15.33
C LEU A 30 10.83 -83.73 16.60
N ILE A 31 10.38 -82.64 17.24
CA ILE A 31 9.43 -82.69 18.36
C ILE A 31 8.09 -83.30 17.90
N GLN A 32 7.58 -82.93 16.73
CA GLN A 32 6.35 -83.49 16.18
C GLN A 32 6.46 -84.99 15.87
N GLU A 33 7.60 -85.46 15.35
CA GLU A 33 7.84 -86.90 15.15
C GLU A 33 7.87 -87.67 16.47
N ILE A 34 8.56 -87.15 17.50
CA ILE A 34 8.61 -87.79 18.83
C ILE A 34 7.22 -87.88 19.46
N ILE A 35 6.41 -86.82 19.36
CA ILE A 35 5.02 -86.81 19.83
C ILE A 35 4.22 -87.91 19.13
N THR A 36 4.32 -87.99 17.80
CA THR A 36 3.58 -88.97 16.99
C THR A 36 3.99 -90.42 17.32
N LEU A 37 5.29 -90.64 17.55
CA LEU A 37 5.84 -91.92 17.99
C LEU A 37 5.31 -92.33 19.37
N ASN A 38 5.27 -91.41 20.32
CA ASN A 38 4.75 -91.66 21.68
C ASN A 38 3.24 -91.98 21.67
N THR A 39 2.47 -91.29 20.83
CA THR A 39 1.02 -91.57 20.67
C THR A 39 0.76 -92.96 20.08
N MET A 40 1.55 -93.39 19.08
CA MET A 40 1.50 -94.76 18.55
C MET A 40 1.96 -95.80 19.57
N SER A 41 2.99 -95.49 20.36
CA SER A 41 3.50 -96.38 21.41
C SER A 41 2.45 -96.64 22.51
N TYR A 42 1.70 -95.61 22.94
CA TYR A 42 0.65 -95.77 23.93
C TYR A 42 -0.51 -96.65 23.45
N SER A 43 -0.99 -96.42 22.22
CA SER A 43 -2.08 -97.21 21.64
C SER A 43 -1.68 -98.68 21.46
N PHE A 44 -0.43 -98.93 21.07
CA PHE A 44 0.13 -100.27 21.03
C PHE A 44 0.26 -100.91 22.42
N LEU A 45 0.78 -100.18 23.41
CA LEU A 45 0.92 -100.66 24.79
C LEU A 45 -0.44 -101.03 25.40
N ALA A 46 -1.48 -100.21 25.19
CA ALA A 46 -2.83 -100.48 25.67
C ALA A 46 -3.40 -101.78 25.06
N ALA A 47 -3.15 -102.02 23.76
CA ALA A 47 -3.57 -103.25 23.09
C ALA A 47 -2.84 -104.48 23.65
N VAL A 48 -1.52 -104.39 23.85
CA VAL A 48 -0.70 -105.49 24.42
C VAL A 48 -1.11 -105.81 25.86
N ILE A 49 -1.44 -104.81 26.68
CA ILE A 49 -1.93 -105.02 28.05
C ILE A 49 -3.25 -105.77 28.04
N GLY A 50 -4.18 -105.36 27.17
CA GLY A 50 -5.48 -106.04 27.02
C GLY A 50 -5.34 -107.49 26.58
N GLU A 51 -4.44 -107.76 25.63
CA GLU A 51 -4.19 -109.12 25.14
C GLU A 51 -3.48 -109.99 26.18
N LEU A 52 -2.52 -109.44 26.94
CA LEU A 52 -1.85 -110.14 28.05
C LEU A 52 -2.84 -110.51 29.16
N GLU A 53 -3.72 -109.59 29.55
CA GLU A 53 -4.75 -109.82 30.55
C GLU A 53 -5.73 -110.91 30.10
N GLN A 54 -6.14 -110.86 28.84
CA GLN A 54 -7.03 -111.85 28.25
C GLN A 54 -6.37 -113.24 28.26
N ARG A 55 -5.14 -113.37 27.74
CA ARG A 55 -4.42 -114.66 27.69
C ARG A 55 -4.07 -115.20 29.07
N ALA A 56 -3.82 -114.33 30.05
CA ALA A 56 -3.58 -114.75 31.44
C ALA A 56 -4.86 -115.29 32.11
N LYS A 57 -6.04 -114.81 31.71
CA LYS A 57 -7.35 -115.25 32.25
C LYS A 57 -7.94 -116.45 31.53
N SER A 58 -7.81 -116.53 30.21
CA SER A 58 -8.48 -117.54 29.38
C SER A 58 -7.55 -118.63 28.87
N GLY A 59 -6.26 -118.60 29.22
CA GLY A 59 -5.23 -119.48 28.67
C GLY A 59 -4.94 -119.20 27.19
N TRP A 60 -4.01 -119.97 26.62
CA TRP A 60 -3.70 -119.93 25.19
C TRP A 60 -3.56 -121.35 24.63
N THR A 61 -3.76 -121.48 23.33
CA THR A 61 -3.51 -122.72 22.59
C THR A 61 -2.11 -122.66 22.00
N ASP A 62 -1.31 -123.72 22.22
CA ASP A 62 0.00 -123.82 21.59
C ASP A 62 -0.08 -124.18 20.10
N SER A 63 1.05 -124.16 19.40
CA SER A 63 1.13 -124.50 17.96
C SER A 63 0.72 -125.94 17.63
N GLU A 64 0.57 -126.79 18.64
CA GLU A 64 0.13 -128.19 18.53
C GLU A 64 -1.36 -128.35 18.94
N GLY A 65 -2.06 -127.24 19.21
CA GLY A 65 -3.48 -127.23 19.56
C GLY A 65 -3.80 -127.61 21.00
N ARG A 66 -2.79 -127.70 21.89
CA ARG A 66 -3.01 -127.98 23.31
C ARG A 66 -3.30 -126.70 24.08
N PHE A 67 -4.29 -126.78 24.96
CA PHE A 67 -4.63 -125.69 25.86
C PHE A 67 -3.60 -125.60 26.99
N GLN A 68 -3.05 -124.41 27.19
CA GLN A 68 -2.13 -124.10 28.28
C GLN A 68 -2.69 -122.97 29.14
N GLU A 69 -2.57 -123.14 30.45
CA GLU A 69 -2.95 -122.15 31.46
C GLU A 69 -1.74 -121.87 32.37
N LEU A 70 -1.69 -120.66 32.90
CA LEU A 70 -0.67 -120.29 33.87
C LEU A 70 -0.87 -121.05 35.18
N SER A 71 0.23 -121.48 35.81
CA SER A 71 0.22 -121.96 37.19
C SER A 71 -0.20 -120.83 38.14
N GLU A 72 -0.57 -121.15 39.38
CA GLU A 72 -0.95 -120.16 40.40
C GLU A 72 0.15 -119.09 40.61
N THR A 73 1.42 -119.49 40.61
CA THR A 73 2.56 -118.57 40.68
C THR A 73 2.70 -117.72 39.41
N GLY A 74 2.41 -118.29 38.24
CA GLY A 74 2.37 -117.58 36.95
C GLY A 74 1.24 -116.56 36.87
N GLN A 75 0.06 -116.87 37.41
CA GLN A 75 -1.08 -115.95 37.53
C GLN A 75 -0.75 -114.78 38.47
N GLN A 76 -0.11 -115.04 39.62
CA GLN A 76 0.33 -113.97 40.52
C GLN A 76 1.39 -113.06 39.89
N PHE A 77 2.34 -113.63 39.14
CA PHE A 77 3.32 -112.86 38.39
C PHE A 77 2.66 -112.01 37.28
N ALA A 78 1.73 -112.61 36.53
CA ALA A 78 0.97 -111.91 35.49
C ALA A 78 0.13 -110.76 36.08
N GLY A 79 -0.48 -110.94 37.26
CA GLY A 79 -1.19 -109.88 37.98
C GLY A 79 -0.28 -108.72 38.37
N LYS A 80 0.91 -108.99 38.90
CA LYS A 80 1.91 -107.94 39.20
C LYS A 80 2.40 -107.23 37.94
N ALA A 81 2.64 -107.97 36.86
CA ALA A 81 3.05 -107.41 35.58
C ALA A 81 1.95 -106.51 35.00
N HIS A 82 0.69 -106.95 35.07
CA HIS A 82 -0.47 -106.19 34.66
C HIS A 82 -0.59 -104.87 35.44
N ASP A 83 -0.46 -104.90 36.77
CA ASP A 83 -0.47 -103.69 37.61
C ASP A 83 0.63 -102.68 37.21
N ILE A 84 1.84 -103.17 36.91
CA ILE A 84 2.95 -102.32 36.44
C ILE A 84 2.59 -101.70 35.10
N PHE A 85 2.09 -102.50 34.15
CA PHE A 85 1.75 -101.99 32.83
C PHE A 85 0.56 -101.01 32.86
N CYS A 86 -0.44 -101.23 33.72
CA CYS A 86 -1.54 -100.29 33.93
C CYS A 86 -1.02 -98.93 34.43
N LYS A 87 -0.11 -98.91 35.40
CA LYS A 87 0.54 -97.67 35.87
C LYS A 87 1.34 -96.97 34.77
N ILE A 88 2.05 -97.74 33.93
CA ILE A 88 2.79 -97.19 32.78
C ILE A 88 1.81 -96.60 31.75
N ALA A 89 0.68 -97.26 31.50
CA ALA A 89 -0.36 -96.79 30.59
C ALA A 89 -1.02 -95.50 31.12
N GLU A 90 -1.34 -95.43 32.41
CA GLU A 90 -1.87 -94.21 33.04
C GLU A 90 -0.88 -93.05 32.97
N GLY A 91 0.40 -93.31 33.25
CA GLY A 91 1.48 -92.32 33.10
C GLY A 91 1.64 -91.84 31.66
N SER A 92 1.56 -92.76 30.69
CA SER A 92 1.61 -92.45 29.25
C SER A 92 0.40 -91.63 28.81
N LYS A 93 -0.81 -91.97 29.28
CA LYS A 93 -2.05 -91.21 29.00
C LYS A 93 -1.97 -89.78 29.53
N SER A 94 -1.54 -89.62 30.78
CA SER A 94 -1.32 -88.30 31.40
C SER A 94 -0.32 -87.47 30.61
N THR A 95 0.77 -88.10 30.16
CA THR A 95 1.78 -87.46 29.31
C THR A 95 1.21 -87.05 27.96
N GLN A 96 0.40 -87.89 27.32
CA GLN A 96 -0.26 -87.57 26.04
C GLN A 96 -1.20 -86.37 26.18
N THR A 97 -2.03 -86.32 27.23
CA THR A 97 -2.91 -85.17 27.48
C THR A 97 -2.12 -83.86 27.61
N ARG A 98 -0.97 -83.90 28.29
CA ARG A 98 -0.09 -82.71 28.39
C ARG A 98 0.52 -82.32 27.05
N ILE A 99 0.88 -83.29 26.22
CA ILE A 99 1.38 -83.06 24.87
C ILE A 99 0.30 -82.39 24.01
N ASP A 100 -0.95 -82.87 24.08
CA ASP A 100 -2.07 -82.33 23.30
C ASP A 100 -2.40 -80.89 23.71
N LEU A 101 -2.40 -80.59 25.02
CA LEU A 101 -2.57 -79.23 25.54
C LEU A 101 -1.44 -78.31 25.08
N ASN A 102 -0.18 -78.73 25.21
CA ASN A 102 0.95 -77.95 24.75
C ASN A 102 0.90 -77.69 23.24
N LYS A 103 0.43 -78.65 22.46
CA LYS A 103 0.23 -78.49 21.01
C LYS A 103 -0.79 -77.39 20.70
N GLN A 104 -1.93 -77.41 21.41
CA GLN A 104 -2.94 -76.36 21.28
C GLN A 104 -2.39 -74.98 21.67
N ASP A 105 -1.64 -74.88 22.76
CA ASP A 105 -1.02 -73.63 23.19
C ASP A 105 -0.01 -73.10 22.17
N ILE A 106 0.79 -73.99 21.56
CA ILE A 106 1.73 -73.64 20.49
C ILE A 106 0.97 -73.12 19.26
N ASP A 107 -0.14 -73.75 18.87
CA ASP A 107 -0.94 -73.31 17.73
C ASP A 107 -1.58 -71.93 18.00
N ASN A 108 -2.07 -71.69 19.22
CA ASN A 108 -2.59 -70.38 19.63
C ASN A 108 -1.49 -69.30 19.57
N LEU A 109 -0.32 -69.58 20.15
CA LEU A 109 0.82 -68.66 20.12
C LEU A 109 1.29 -68.35 18.70
N LYS A 110 1.25 -69.34 17.80
CA LYS A 110 1.59 -69.15 16.39
C LYS A 110 0.61 -68.19 15.71
N ASN A 111 -0.69 -68.35 15.95
CA ASN A 111 -1.70 -67.46 15.40
C ASN A 111 -1.55 -66.03 15.92
N ASP A 112 -1.32 -65.87 17.23
CA ASP A 112 -1.06 -64.55 17.84
C ASP A 112 0.20 -63.89 17.25
N PHE A 113 1.25 -64.67 17.01
CA PHE A 113 2.48 -64.15 16.41
C PHE A 113 2.27 -63.69 14.97
N ILE A 114 1.50 -64.45 14.17
CA ILE A 114 1.14 -64.08 12.79
C ILE A 114 0.33 -62.77 12.80
N ALA A 115 -0.73 -62.68 13.61
CA ALA A 115 -1.54 -61.48 13.72
C ALA A 115 -0.70 -60.25 14.15
N LYS A 116 0.23 -60.44 15.09
CA LYS A 116 1.11 -59.38 15.55
C LYS A 116 2.13 -58.96 14.48
N ALA A 117 2.61 -59.89 13.67
CA ALA A 117 3.49 -59.59 12.54
C ALA A 117 2.76 -58.76 11.47
N GLU A 118 1.50 -59.07 11.19
CA GLU A 118 0.66 -58.28 10.27
C GLU A 118 0.45 -56.85 10.79
N VAL A 119 0.13 -56.68 12.07
CA VAL A 119 -0.02 -55.35 12.70
C VAL A 119 1.28 -54.54 12.60
N VAL A 120 2.43 -55.18 12.83
CA VAL A 120 3.75 -54.52 12.70
C VAL A 120 4.00 -54.09 11.26
N GLN A 121 3.65 -54.93 10.28
CA GLN A 121 3.83 -54.61 8.87
C GLN A 121 2.92 -53.45 8.44
N GLN A 122 1.66 -53.46 8.87
CA GLN A 122 0.75 -52.34 8.65
C GLN A 122 1.27 -51.05 9.28
N SER A 123 1.74 -51.12 10.53
CA SER A 123 2.31 -49.96 11.23
C SER A 123 3.52 -49.38 10.50
N ARG A 124 4.37 -50.22 9.89
CA ARG A 124 5.49 -49.76 9.06
C ARG A 124 5.00 -48.99 7.83
N GLN A 125 3.99 -49.52 7.14
CA GLN A 125 3.40 -48.84 5.98
C GLN A 125 2.80 -47.48 6.37
N ASP A 126 2.11 -47.41 7.50
CA ASP A 126 1.52 -46.17 8.00
C ASP A 126 2.61 -45.13 8.34
N ILE A 127 3.72 -45.56 8.96
CA ILE A 127 4.86 -44.70 9.25
C ILE A 127 5.46 -44.14 7.95
N ASP A 128 5.63 -44.96 6.92
CA ASP A 128 6.15 -44.51 5.62
C ASP A 128 5.20 -43.52 4.94
N ASN A 129 3.89 -43.78 5.00
CA ASN A 129 2.86 -42.86 4.52
C ASN A 129 2.92 -41.51 5.25
N ILE A 130 2.97 -41.52 6.59
CA ILE A 130 3.10 -40.31 7.42
C ILE A 130 4.36 -39.55 7.06
N LYS A 131 5.49 -40.24 6.88
CA LYS A 131 6.77 -39.62 6.50
C LYS A 131 6.69 -38.94 5.14
N SER A 132 6.02 -39.56 4.17
CA SER A 132 5.77 -38.97 2.84
C SER A 132 4.95 -37.68 2.96
N VAL A 133 3.83 -37.72 3.70
CA VAL A 133 2.97 -36.56 3.95
C VAL A 133 3.73 -35.43 4.65
N LEU A 134 4.53 -35.73 5.67
CA LEU A 134 5.35 -34.73 6.37
C LEU A 134 6.41 -34.09 5.46
N THR A 135 7.02 -34.88 4.57
CA THR A 135 7.99 -34.37 3.59
C THR A 135 7.32 -33.40 2.62
N HIS A 136 6.15 -33.77 2.10
CA HIS A 136 5.37 -32.90 1.23
C HIS A 136 4.94 -31.60 1.95
N LYS A 137 4.44 -31.71 3.18
CA LYS A 137 4.04 -30.55 4.00
C LYS A 137 5.21 -29.61 4.27
N THR A 138 6.39 -30.15 4.55
CA THR A 138 7.62 -29.35 4.74
C THR A 138 7.95 -28.56 3.47
N ALA A 139 7.85 -29.17 2.29
CA ALA A 139 8.08 -28.47 1.02
C ALA A 139 7.05 -27.36 0.77
N VAL A 140 5.77 -27.61 1.07
CA VAL A 140 4.71 -26.62 0.95
C VAL A 140 4.96 -25.42 1.87
N VAL A 141 5.31 -25.67 3.15
CA VAL A 141 5.61 -24.60 4.12
C VAL A 141 6.83 -23.78 3.68
N ALA A 142 7.88 -24.42 3.16
CA ALA A 142 9.04 -23.71 2.64
C ALA A 142 8.69 -22.79 1.45
N LYS A 143 7.84 -23.27 0.52
CA LYS A 143 7.34 -22.45 -0.58
C LYS A 143 6.52 -21.26 -0.08
N GLN A 144 5.57 -21.51 0.82
CA GLN A 144 4.74 -20.45 1.41
C GLN A 144 5.57 -19.39 2.14
N SER A 145 6.62 -19.80 2.86
CA SER A 145 7.54 -18.86 3.52
C SER A 145 8.26 -17.95 2.51
N LYS A 146 8.69 -18.50 1.37
CA LYS A 146 9.28 -17.70 0.29
C LYS A 146 8.28 -16.72 -0.31
N ASP A 147 7.06 -17.17 -0.59
CA ASP A 147 5.99 -16.33 -1.15
C ASP A 147 5.65 -15.18 -0.20
N ILE A 148 5.56 -15.44 1.11
CA ILE A 148 5.36 -14.41 2.16
C ILE A 148 6.52 -13.41 2.14
N GLY A 149 7.76 -13.86 2.03
CA GLY A 149 8.93 -12.97 1.93
C GLY A 149 8.88 -12.05 0.71
N GLN A 150 8.43 -12.57 -0.44
CA GLN A 150 8.24 -11.76 -1.66
C GLN A 150 7.14 -10.71 -1.47
N ILE A 151 6.00 -11.09 -0.87
CA ILE A 151 4.92 -10.15 -0.56
C ILE A 151 5.42 -9.03 0.35
N HIS A 152 6.19 -9.36 1.39
CA HIS A 152 6.76 -8.36 2.30
C HIS A 152 7.64 -7.34 1.55
N SER A 153 8.55 -7.82 0.69
CA SER A 153 9.41 -6.95 -0.11
C SER A 153 8.62 -6.02 -1.04
N VAL A 154 7.54 -6.52 -1.67
CA VAL A 154 6.66 -5.69 -2.51
C VAL A 154 5.94 -4.62 -1.68
N LEU A 155 5.47 -4.96 -0.48
CA LEU A 155 4.80 -4.03 0.41
C LEU A 155 5.74 -2.93 0.91
N GLU A 156 6.98 -3.28 1.25
CA GLU A 156 8.03 -2.33 1.64
C GLU A 156 8.30 -1.32 0.52
N SER A 157 8.53 -1.79 -0.71
CA SER A 157 8.74 -0.92 -1.88
C SER A 157 7.54 -0.01 -2.17
N LYS A 158 6.31 -0.52 -2.01
CA LYS A 158 5.10 0.31 -2.14
C LYS A 158 5.01 1.39 -1.08
N THR A 159 5.41 1.08 0.15
CA THR A 159 5.40 2.02 1.28
C THR A 159 6.38 3.16 1.04
N GLU A 160 7.61 2.86 0.59
CA GLU A 160 8.60 3.88 0.22
C GLU A 160 8.12 4.77 -0.93
N ARG A 161 7.48 4.17 -1.94
CA ARG A 161 6.90 4.91 -3.05
C ARG A 161 5.78 5.84 -2.60
N LEU A 162 4.92 5.40 -1.69
CA LEU A 162 3.86 6.25 -1.13
C LEU A 162 4.44 7.43 -0.36
N ALA A 163 5.43 7.20 0.51
CA ALA A 163 6.12 8.28 1.22
C ALA A 163 6.75 9.30 0.27
N SER A 164 7.30 8.84 -0.87
CA SER A 164 7.85 9.71 -1.91
C SER A 164 6.77 10.54 -2.62
N ILE A 165 5.59 9.95 -2.85
CA ILE A 165 4.43 10.65 -3.42
C ILE A 165 3.92 11.72 -2.45
N ASP A 166 3.82 11.40 -1.16
CA ASP A 166 3.36 12.34 -0.14
C ASP A 166 4.27 13.58 -0.08
N LYS A 167 5.58 13.38 -0.08
CA LYS A 167 6.56 14.49 -0.12
C LYS A 167 6.42 15.35 -1.39
N LEU A 168 6.17 14.72 -2.54
CA LEU A 168 5.96 15.44 -3.79
C LEU A 168 4.67 16.28 -3.75
N LEU A 169 3.60 15.74 -3.17
CA LEU A 169 2.33 16.45 -3.01
C LEU A 169 2.48 17.64 -2.06
N GLU A 170 3.20 17.49 -0.95
CA GLU A 170 3.53 18.57 -0.03
C GLU A 170 4.27 19.71 -0.75
N THR A 171 5.33 19.38 -1.48
CA THR A 171 6.09 20.37 -2.27
C THR A 171 5.21 21.09 -3.31
N LYS A 172 4.28 20.37 -3.95
CA LYS A 172 3.34 20.99 -4.89
C LYS A 172 2.36 21.93 -4.20
N SER A 173 1.88 21.58 -3.01
CA SER A 173 0.99 22.41 -2.21
C SER A 173 1.66 23.73 -1.82
N GLU A 174 2.91 23.68 -1.37
CA GLU A 174 3.71 24.87 -1.04
C GLU A 174 3.92 25.79 -2.25
N ARG A 175 4.19 25.20 -3.42
CA ARG A 175 4.31 25.95 -4.68
C ARG A 175 3.00 26.63 -5.07
N LEU A 176 1.87 25.95 -4.93
CA LEU A 176 0.55 26.54 -5.19
C LEU A 176 0.28 27.73 -4.25
N SER A 177 0.53 27.56 -2.95
CA SER A 177 0.40 28.67 -1.98
C SER A 177 1.28 29.87 -2.34
N SER A 178 2.48 29.62 -2.87
CA SER A 178 3.40 30.68 -3.32
C SER A 178 2.87 31.40 -4.57
N ILE A 179 2.27 30.66 -5.51
CA ILE A 179 1.60 31.23 -6.69
C ILE A 179 0.41 32.08 -6.28
N ASP A 180 -0.43 31.61 -5.35
CA ASP A 180 -1.59 32.37 -4.86
C ASP A 180 -1.18 33.71 -4.25
N LYS A 181 -0.11 33.73 -3.43
CA LYS A 181 0.46 34.96 -2.87
C LYS A 181 0.96 35.91 -3.96
N LEU A 182 1.62 35.38 -4.99
CA LEU A 182 2.10 36.19 -6.11
C LEU A 182 0.94 36.78 -6.91
N LEU A 183 -0.12 36.01 -7.15
CA LEU A 183 -1.32 36.47 -7.83
C LEU A 183 -2.04 37.57 -7.05
N ALA A 184 -2.18 37.42 -5.72
CA ALA A 184 -2.74 38.46 -4.86
C ALA A 184 -1.94 39.77 -4.94
N SER A 185 -0.60 39.69 -4.84
CA SER A 185 0.26 40.87 -4.98
C SER A 185 0.14 41.54 -6.36
N LYS A 186 -0.01 40.76 -7.43
CA LYS A 186 -0.24 41.31 -8.77
C LYS A 186 -1.61 41.99 -8.88
N ALA A 187 -2.65 41.43 -8.27
CA ALA A 187 -3.97 42.04 -8.23
C ALA A 187 -3.95 43.39 -7.50
N ASP A 188 -3.30 43.47 -6.33
CA ASP A 188 -3.15 44.73 -5.58
C ASP A 188 -2.41 45.80 -6.39
N ARG A 189 -1.37 45.41 -7.12
CA ARG A 189 -0.63 46.30 -8.02
C ARG A 189 -1.49 46.80 -9.17
N LEU A 190 -2.31 45.94 -9.76
CA LEU A 190 -3.23 46.34 -10.83
C LEU A 190 -4.27 47.34 -10.30
N ALA A 191 -4.88 47.07 -9.15
CA ALA A 191 -5.81 47.99 -8.51
C ALA A 191 -5.18 49.36 -8.20
N SER A 192 -3.90 49.37 -7.80
CA SER A 192 -3.15 50.61 -7.58
C SER A 192 -2.90 51.40 -8.88
N ILE A 193 -2.61 50.70 -9.99
CA ILE A 193 -2.45 51.32 -11.31
C ILE A 193 -3.80 51.89 -11.79
N ASP A 194 -4.88 51.15 -11.64
CA ASP A 194 -6.23 51.60 -12.03
C ASP A 194 -6.60 52.90 -11.30
N LYS A 195 -6.31 52.98 -9.99
CA LYS A 195 -6.50 54.21 -9.21
C LYS A 195 -5.66 55.38 -9.74
N LEU A 196 -4.39 55.16 -10.05
CA LEU A 196 -3.52 56.21 -10.62
C LEU A 196 -4.01 56.68 -11.99
N LEU A 197 -4.53 55.77 -12.81
CA LEU A 197 -5.12 56.11 -14.11
C LEU A 197 -6.40 56.93 -13.95
N GLU A 198 -7.24 56.60 -12.97
CA GLU A 198 -8.43 57.38 -12.62
C GLU A 198 -8.05 58.79 -12.16
N GLU A 199 -7.10 58.92 -11.22
CA GLU A 199 -6.58 60.21 -10.76
C GLU A 199 -6.04 61.04 -11.94
N LYS A 200 -5.23 60.43 -12.82
CA LYS A 200 -4.72 61.10 -14.02
C LYS A 200 -5.85 61.58 -14.93
N SER A 201 -6.87 60.75 -15.17
CA SER A 201 -8.03 61.11 -15.99
C SER A 201 -8.76 62.34 -15.43
N THR A 202 -8.94 62.41 -14.11
CA THR A 202 -9.56 63.60 -13.47
C THR A 202 -8.72 64.86 -13.63
N VAL A 203 -7.39 64.74 -13.54
CA VAL A 203 -6.47 65.86 -13.78
C VAL A 203 -6.53 66.32 -15.22
N ASP A 204 -6.48 65.39 -16.18
CA ASP A 204 -6.58 65.69 -17.61
C ASP A 204 -7.92 66.42 -17.92
N GLN A 205 -9.03 65.96 -17.35
CA GLN A 205 -10.35 66.63 -17.48
C GLN A 205 -10.36 68.05 -16.90
N SER A 206 -9.74 68.25 -15.72
CA SER A 206 -9.63 69.57 -15.10
C SER A 206 -8.79 70.53 -15.95
N GLN A 207 -7.67 70.03 -16.51
CA GLN A 207 -6.83 70.79 -17.43
C GLN A 207 -7.59 71.17 -18.70
N ASP A 208 -8.34 70.25 -19.30
CA ASP A 208 -9.18 70.51 -20.47
C ASP A 208 -10.23 71.60 -20.20
N MET A 209 -10.86 71.59 -19.02
CA MET A 209 -11.79 72.64 -18.60
C MET A 209 -11.09 74.00 -18.45
N ALA A 210 -9.91 74.03 -17.82
CA ALA A 210 -9.13 75.25 -17.66
C ALA A 210 -8.70 75.84 -19.02
N ILE A 211 -8.27 74.99 -19.97
CA ILE A 211 -7.92 75.40 -21.33
C ILE A 211 -9.13 76.01 -22.03
N LYS A 212 -10.32 75.39 -21.94
CA LYS A 212 -11.56 75.94 -22.51
C LYS A 212 -11.92 77.31 -21.92
N GLN A 213 -11.76 77.50 -20.61
CA GLN A 213 -11.99 78.78 -19.96
C GLN A 213 -11.03 79.86 -20.44
N ILE A 214 -9.74 79.53 -20.59
CA ILE A 214 -8.73 80.45 -21.13
C ILE A 214 -9.07 80.84 -22.57
N LEU A 215 -9.46 79.87 -23.41
CA LEU A 215 -9.86 80.14 -24.79
C LEU A 215 -11.08 81.06 -24.87
N GLN A 216 -12.10 80.84 -24.02
CA GLN A 216 -13.26 81.71 -23.95
C GLN A 216 -12.87 83.14 -23.52
N ALA A 217 -12.05 83.28 -22.49
CA ALA A 217 -11.59 84.59 -22.02
C ALA A 217 -10.77 85.34 -23.08
N LEU A 218 -9.98 84.63 -23.88
CA LEU A 218 -9.25 85.20 -25.02
C LEU A 218 -10.21 85.67 -26.12
N GLU A 219 -11.24 84.90 -26.46
CA GLU A 219 -12.25 85.29 -27.45
C GLU A 219 -13.04 86.52 -26.99
N ASP A 220 -13.47 86.55 -25.73
CA ASP A 220 -14.16 87.70 -25.13
C ASP A 220 -13.25 88.94 -25.12
N GLY A 221 -11.97 88.76 -24.80
CA GLY A 221 -10.95 89.81 -24.87
C GLY A 221 -10.78 90.36 -26.29
N GLN A 222 -10.69 89.49 -27.30
CA GLN A 222 -10.62 89.90 -28.71
C GLN A 222 -11.87 90.68 -29.15
N ARG A 223 -13.06 90.27 -28.70
CA ARG A 223 -14.31 90.98 -28.99
C ARG A 223 -14.32 92.38 -28.35
N LEU A 224 -13.86 92.50 -27.11
CA LEU A 224 -13.72 93.79 -26.43
C LEU A 224 -12.70 94.69 -27.14
N ASP A 225 -11.57 94.15 -27.58
CA ASP A 225 -10.57 94.91 -28.33
C ASP A 225 -11.11 95.37 -29.69
N GLN A 226 -11.86 94.52 -30.41
CA GLN A 226 -12.56 94.93 -31.64
C GLN A 226 -13.56 96.07 -31.36
N GLN A 227 -14.33 95.98 -30.28
CA GLN A 227 -15.25 97.04 -29.88
C GLN A 227 -14.51 98.35 -29.57
N ARG A 228 -13.40 98.29 -28.81
CA ARG A 228 -12.56 99.46 -28.51
C ARG A 228 -11.98 100.08 -29.77
N VAL A 229 -11.55 99.28 -30.74
CA VAL A 229 -11.06 99.79 -32.05
C VAL A 229 -12.17 100.54 -32.79
N LEU A 230 -13.40 100.00 -32.81
CA LEU A 230 -14.56 100.69 -33.40
C LEU A 230 -14.90 101.99 -32.66
N GLU A 231 -14.88 101.98 -31.33
CA GLU A 231 -15.10 103.17 -30.51
C GLU A 231 -14.02 104.22 -30.76
N ILE A 232 -12.74 103.84 -30.77
CA ILE A 232 -11.62 104.74 -31.10
C ILE A 232 -11.81 105.32 -32.50
N HIS A 233 -12.18 104.50 -33.49
CA HIS A 233 -12.43 104.99 -34.85
C HIS A 233 -13.56 106.04 -34.88
N SER A 234 -14.65 105.81 -34.17
CA SER A 234 -15.75 106.76 -34.06
C SER A 234 -15.35 108.07 -33.34
N LEU A 235 -14.54 107.97 -32.29
CA LEU A 235 -13.99 109.12 -31.57
C LEU A 235 -13.01 109.92 -32.43
N SER A 236 -12.16 109.24 -33.21
CA SER A 236 -11.27 109.87 -34.18
C SER A 236 -12.05 110.64 -35.25
N GLN A 237 -13.10 110.04 -35.83
CA GLN A 237 -13.98 110.74 -36.79
C GLN A 237 -14.67 111.96 -36.16
N ALA A 238 -15.16 111.83 -34.92
CA ALA A 238 -15.77 112.95 -34.20
C ALA A 238 -14.76 114.08 -33.92
N LEU A 239 -13.52 113.73 -33.59
CA LEU A 239 -12.43 114.69 -33.36
C LEU A 239 -12.02 115.38 -34.67
N GLU A 240 -11.92 114.65 -35.79
CA GLU A 240 -11.70 115.22 -37.12
C GLU A 240 -12.80 116.20 -37.48
N ALA A 241 -14.08 115.82 -37.31
CA ALA A 241 -15.21 116.71 -37.55
C ALA A 241 -15.18 117.96 -36.64
N GLN A 242 -14.73 117.83 -35.39
CA GLN A 242 -14.55 118.98 -34.49
C GLN A 242 -13.38 119.87 -34.96
N THR A 243 -12.31 119.28 -35.46
CA THR A 243 -11.14 119.99 -36.02
C THR A 243 -11.51 120.73 -37.32
N GLU A 244 -12.36 120.14 -38.16
CA GLU A 244 -12.95 120.81 -39.33
C GLU A 244 -13.86 121.96 -38.90
N ARG A 245 -14.69 121.79 -37.86
CA ARG A 245 -15.52 122.87 -37.33
C ARG A 245 -14.70 124.01 -36.75
N THR A 246 -13.63 123.73 -36.02
CA THR A 246 -12.75 124.77 -35.45
C THR A 246 -11.92 125.45 -36.54
N SER A 247 -11.40 124.71 -37.52
CA SER A 247 -10.72 125.32 -38.67
C SER A 247 -11.66 126.15 -39.54
N ALA A 248 -12.90 125.71 -39.76
CA ALA A 248 -13.96 126.52 -40.39
C ALA A 248 -14.27 127.78 -39.56
N ALA A 249 -14.36 127.67 -38.23
CA ALA A 249 -14.56 128.82 -37.35
C ALA A 249 -13.35 129.79 -37.38
N ILE A 250 -12.11 129.27 -37.44
CA ILE A 250 -10.90 130.07 -37.62
C ILE A 250 -10.91 130.77 -38.99
N ASN A 251 -11.30 130.09 -40.06
CA ASN A 251 -11.41 130.69 -41.39
C ASN A 251 -12.49 131.78 -41.43
N VAL A 252 -13.63 131.60 -40.74
CA VAL A 252 -14.66 132.64 -40.58
C VAL A 252 -14.13 133.82 -39.75
N LEU A 253 -13.37 133.56 -38.69
CA LEU A 253 -12.70 134.60 -37.89
C LEU A 253 -11.65 135.37 -38.71
N GLN A 254 -10.85 134.68 -39.54
CA GLN A 254 -9.89 135.30 -40.43
C GLN A 254 -10.59 136.08 -41.56
N ALA A 255 -11.71 135.59 -42.10
CA ALA A 255 -12.53 136.34 -43.05
C ALA A 255 -13.20 137.57 -42.39
N GLY A 256 -13.58 137.46 -41.11
CA GLY A 256 -14.04 138.57 -40.28
C GLY A 256 -12.95 139.61 -40.02
N GLN A 257 -11.73 139.16 -39.72
CA GLN A 257 -10.57 140.04 -39.57
C GLN A 257 -10.15 140.68 -40.91
N ALA A 258 -10.24 139.97 -42.04
CA ALA A 258 -9.99 140.53 -43.37
C ALA A 258 -11.04 141.60 -43.75
N LYS A 259 -12.30 141.47 -43.31
CA LYS A 259 -13.32 142.52 -43.41
C LYS A 259 -13.05 143.70 -42.47
N ALA A 260 -12.58 143.46 -41.25
CA ALA A 260 -12.20 144.51 -40.31
C ALA A 260 -10.98 145.31 -40.82
N VAL A 261 -9.97 144.65 -41.40
CA VAL A 261 -8.78 145.31 -41.96
C VAL A 261 -9.10 146.10 -43.24
N ARG A 262 -10.07 145.66 -44.06
CA ARG A 262 -10.58 146.49 -45.17
C ARG A 262 -11.47 147.66 -44.72
N GLY A 263 -12.12 147.57 -43.55
CA GLY A 263 -12.84 148.69 -42.94
C GLY A 263 -11.93 149.77 -42.35
N VAL A 264 -10.73 149.41 -41.89
CA VAL A 264 -9.78 150.34 -41.25
C VAL A 264 -9.00 151.20 -42.27
N TYR A 265 -8.90 150.79 -43.53
CA TYR A 265 -8.20 151.60 -44.57
C TYR A 265 -9.08 152.62 -45.32
N ALA A 266 -10.41 152.65 -45.09
CA ALA A 266 -11.31 153.59 -45.77
C ALA A 266 -11.87 154.72 -44.86
N ALA A 267 -11.56 154.73 -43.57
CA ALA A 267 -12.13 155.67 -42.59
C ALA A 267 -11.06 156.41 -41.76
N SER A 268 -10.03 156.92 -42.43
CA SER A 268 -9.01 157.78 -41.83
C SER A 268 -8.63 158.92 -42.77
N THR A 269 -9.58 159.83 -43.01
CA THR A 269 -9.28 161.25 -43.22
C THR A 269 -10.50 162.10 -42.84
N VAL A 270 -10.28 162.99 -41.86
CA VAL A 270 -11.10 164.15 -41.44
C VAL A 270 -12.25 163.88 -40.45
N ALA A 271 -11.95 164.03 -39.15
CA ALA A 271 -12.39 165.19 -38.36
C ALA A 271 -11.72 165.19 -36.97
N VAL A 272 -10.92 166.22 -36.72
CA VAL A 272 -10.25 166.53 -35.44
C VAL A 272 -11.07 167.61 -34.71
N ILE A 273 -10.87 167.67 -33.38
CA ILE A 273 -11.03 168.81 -32.43
C ILE A 273 -12.42 168.83 -31.73
N SER A 274 -12.58 168.81 -30.40
CA SER A 274 -11.88 169.41 -29.21
C SER A 274 -12.43 168.75 -27.92
N ALA A 275 -11.89 168.77 -26.70
CA ALA A 275 -10.65 169.24 -26.05
C ALA A 275 -10.69 168.85 -24.54
N GLY A 276 -9.52 168.87 -23.86
CA GLY A 276 -9.37 169.03 -22.38
C GLY A 276 -8.89 167.78 -21.62
N VAL A 277 -7.59 167.54 -21.39
CA VAL A 277 -6.67 168.14 -20.38
C VAL A 277 -7.23 167.98 -18.95
N THR A 278 -6.75 167.05 -18.12
CA THR A 278 -5.57 167.06 -17.21
C THR A 278 -5.61 165.68 -16.50
N GLY A 279 -4.58 164.97 -16.07
CA GLY A 279 -3.28 165.35 -15.52
C GLY A 279 -2.94 164.35 -14.40
N LEU A 280 -1.80 163.67 -14.53
CA LEU A 280 -0.83 163.38 -13.47
C LEU A 280 -1.23 162.49 -12.26
N ARG A 281 -0.49 161.36 -12.11
CA ARG A 281 0.42 161.01 -10.99
C ARG A 281 0.28 159.58 -10.41
N LEU A 282 1.47 158.96 -10.34
CA LEU A 282 2.00 158.12 -9.25
C LEU A 282 1.35 156.73 -9.01
N LEU A 283 2.02 155.68 -8.53
CA LEU A 283 3.42 155.29 -8.31
C LEU A 283 3.34 153.90 -7.66
N GLY A 284 4.22 152.97 -8.04
CA GLY A 284 4.66 151.86 -7.17
C GLY A 284 3.67 150.73 -6.91
N VAL A 285 4.05 149.59 -6.38
CA VAL A 285 5.31 148.93 -6.04
C VAL A 285 4.89 147.49 -5.69
N LEU A 286 5.73 146.50 -6.06
CA LEU A 286 5.69 145.06 -5.72
C LEU A 286 4.62 144.19 -6.41
#